data_AF-A0A2G6R1K5-F1
#
_entry.id   AF-A0A2G6R1K5-F1
#
_cell.length_a   1.000
_cell.length_b   1.000
_cell.length_c   1.000
_cell.angle_alpha   90.00
_cell.angle_beta   90.00
_cell.angle_gamma   90.00
#
_symmetry.space_group_name_H-M   'P 1'
#
loop_
_entity.id
_entity.type
_entity.pdbx_description
1 polymer ?
#
loop_
_entity_poly.entity_id
_entity_poly.type
_entity_poly.pdbx_seq_one_letter_code
_entity_poly.pdbx_strand_id
1 'polypeptide(L)'
;MNIPALIIGGIALVFGRKFFWLFTGVMGFSAGFRVTELFQPGISPVIIAGVGILVGVTCAVIAIFLQKLAIGIAGLICGAYLTLMLLPLLRIPANHPWTWAFCLAGGILGTLLLVLFFDWALIALSALAGASLICQGLMPVLPAGLGFWIFSGLLLLGALVQGNLLMSETSPGGRRRRSALR
;
A
#
# COMPACT_ATOMS: atom_id res chain seq x y z
N MET A 1 -4.73 -27.28 -9.13
CA MET A 1 -5.17 -25.88 -9.37
C MET A 1 -5.60 -25.28 -8.05
N ASN A 2 -4.90 -24.24 -7.58
CA ASN A 2 -5.22 -23.61 -6.31
C ASN A 2 -6.21 -22.48 -6.55
N ILE A 3 -7.49 -22.84 -6.67
CA ILE A 3 -8.63 -21.91 -6.82
C ILE A 3 -8.58 -20.74 -5.80
N PRO A 4 -8.18 -20.95 -4.52
CA PRO A 4 -8.08 -19.86 -3.55
C PRO A 4 -7.05 -18.79 -3.95
N ALA A 5 -5.89 -19.19 -4.52
CA ALA A 5 -4.83 -18.27 -4.92
C ALA A 5 -5.26 -17.38 -6.08
N LEU A 6 -6.10 -17.89 -6.99
CA LEU A 6 -6.65 -17.12 -8.10
C LEU A 6 -7.63 -16.04 -7.64
N ILE A 7 -8.51 -16.39 -6.68
CA ILE A 7 -9.51 -15.46 -6.12
C ILE A 7 -8.80 -14.37 -5.30
N ILE A 8 -7.85 -14.76 -4.43
CA ILE A 8 -7.09 -13.81 -3.61
C ILE A 8 -6.23 -12.91 -4.49
N GLY A 9 -5.58 -13.46 -5.53
CA GLY A 9 -4.80 -12.70 -6.50
C GLY A 9 -5.65 -11.69 -7.29
N GLY A 10 -6.86 -12.06 -7.70
CA GLY A 10 -7.79 -11.17 -8.38
C GLY A 10 -8.30 -10.03 -7.49
N ILE A 11 -8.65 -10.33 -6.22
CA ILE A 11 -9.06 -9.31 -5.25
C ILE A 11 -7.90 -8.36 -4.95
N ALA A 12 -6.69 -8.91 -4.75
CA ALA A 12 -5.46 -8.13 -4.59
C ALA A 12 -5.26 -7.16 -5.77
N LEU A 13 -5.44 -7.63 -7.00
CA LEU A 13 -5.33 -6.83 -8.22
C LEU A 13 -6.35 -5.71 -8.34
N VAL A 14 -7.50 -5.77 -7.66
CA VAL A 14 -8.56 -4.75 -7.77
C VAL A 14 -8.55 -3.76 -6.60
N PHE A 15 -8.12 -4.19 -5.41
CA PHE A 15 -8.29 -3.42 -4.17
C PHE A 15 -7.01 -2.79 -3.59
N GLY A 16 -5.89 -2.78 -4.32
CA GLY A 16 -4.55 -2.43 -3.80
C GLY A 16 -4.44 -1.22 -2.86
N ARG A 17 -5.06 -0.09 -3.21
CA ARG A 17 -5.04 1.13 -2.36
C ARG A 17 -5.79 0.97 -1.03
N LYS A 18 -6.82 0.12 -0.99
CA LYS A 18 -7.63 -0.17 0.20
C LYS A 18 -7.07 -1.34 1.03
N PHE A 19 -6.08 -2.07 0.48
CA PHE A 19 -5.49 -3.22 1.16
C PHE A 19 -4.71 -2.84 2.41
N PHE A 20 -4.14 -1.63 2.52
CA PHE A 20 -3.39 -1.27 3.73
C PHE A 20 -4.29 -1.29 4.97
N TRP A 21 -5.45 -0.64 4.89
CA TRP A 21 -6.43 -0.60 5.99
C TRP A 21 -6.93 -2.00 6.34
N LEU A 22 -7.27 -2.79 5.32
CA LEU A 22 -7.81 -4.13 5.51
C LEU A 22 -6.74 -5.10 6.03
N PHE A 23 -5.51 -5.01 5.55
CA PHE A 23 -4.38 -5.83 5.98
C PHE A 23 -4.02 -5.55 7.43
N THR A 24 -3.88 -4.28 7.83
CA THR A 24 -3.64 -3.93 9.24
C THR A 24 -4.82 -4.34 10.11
N GLY A 25 -6.06 -4.27 9.61
CA GLY A 25 -7.23 -4.78 10.32
C GLY A 25 -7.21 -6.30 10.51
N VAL A 26 -6.83 -7.07 9.50
CA VAL A 26 -6.68 -8.53 9.57
C VAL A 26 -5.54 -8.91 10.51
N MET A 27 -4.42 -8.19 10.47
CA MET A 27 -3.32 -8.37 11.42
C MET A 27 -3.74 -8.05 12.85
N GLY A 28 -4.50 -6.98 13.06
CA GLY A 28 -5.09 -6.62 14.36
C GLY A 28 -6.10 -7.66 14.85
N PHE A 29 -6.92 -8.22 13.96
CA PHE A 29 -7.82 -9.33 14.28
C PHE A 29 -7.05 -10.59 14.70
N SER A 30 -6.03 -10.97 13.94
CA SER A 30 -5.18 -12.14 14.23
C SER A 30 -4.47 -11.98 15.57
N ALA A 31 -3.92 -10.80 15.84
CA ALA A 31 -3.30 -10.48 17.13
C ALA A 31 -4.32 -10.50 18.28
N GLY A 32 -5.49 -9.86 18.10
CA GLY A 32 -6.56 -9.84 19.10
C GLY A 32 -7.11 -11.22 19.43
N PHE A 33 -7.27 -12.07 18.41
CA PHE A 33 -7.66 -13.47 18.56
C PHE A 33 -6.63 -14.24 19.41
N ARG A 34 -5.34 -14.19 19.02
CA ARG A 34 -4.23 -14.86 19.73
C ARG A 34 -4.10 -14.40 21.18
N VAL A 35 -4.18 -13.09 21.42
CA VAL A 35 -4.06 -12.51 22.76
C VAL A 35 -5.23 -12.95 23.63
N THR A 36 -6.45 -12.92 23.11
CA THR A 36 -7.65 -13.35 23.87
C THR A 36 -7.59 -14.84 24.21
N GLU A 37 -7.14 -15.67 23.27
CA GLU A 37 -6.92 -17.10 23.49
C GLU A 37 -5.85 -17.38 24.54
N LEU A 38 -4.77 -16.60 24.55
CA LEU A 38 -3.66 -16.74 25.50
C LEU A 38 -4.06 -16.35 26.93
N PHE A 39 -4.81 -15.25 27.10
CA PHE A 39 -5.21 -14.78 28.43
C PHE A 39 -6.31 -15.62 29.05
N GLN A 40 -7.22 -16.20 28.26
CA GLN A 40 -8.34 -16.95 28.79
C GLN A 40 -8.68 -18.18 27.94
N PRO A 41 -7.91 -19.26 28.08
CA PRO A 41 -8.17 -20.51 27.37
C PRO A 41 -9.52 -21.09 27.81
N GLY A 42 -10.41 -21.38 26.85
CA GLY A 42 -11.71 -22.02 27.08
C GLY A 42 -12.95 -21.11 27.01
N ILE A 43 -12.81 -19.82 26.68
CA ILE A 43 -13.96 -18.94 26.39
C ILE A 43 -14.66 -19.35 25.09
N SER A 44 -15.97 -19.09 25.01
CA SER A 44 -16.77 -19.28 23.79
C SER A 44 -16.09 -18.66 22.55
N PRO A 45 -15.94 -19.42 21.44
CA PRO A 45 -15.28 -18.96 20.20
C PRO A 45 -15.86 -17.66 19.65
N VAL A 46 -17.17 -17.42 19.89
CA VAL A 46 -17.88 -16.21 19.44
C VAL A 46 -17.36 -14.96 20.13
N ILE A 47 -17.02 -15.05 21.42
CA ILE A 47 -16.51 -13.91 22.20
C ILE A 47 -15.08 -13.59 21.78
N ILE A 48 -14.24 -14.61 21.57
CA ILE A 48 -12.87 -14.46 21.08
C ILE A 48 -12.88 -13.78 19.70
N ALA A 49 -13.75 -14.23 18.79
CA ALA A 49 -13.94 -13.59 17.49
C ALA A 49 -14.44 -12.15 17.62
N GLY A 50 -15.38 -11.87 18.53
CA GLY A 50 -15.90 -10.53 18.79
C GLY A 50 -14.82 -9.54 19.25
N VAL A 51 -13.97 -9.95 20.20
CA VAL A 51 -12.83 -9.14 20.66
C VAL A 51 -11.82 -8.93 19.53
N GLY A 52 -11.50 -9.98 18.78
CA GLY A 52 -10.63 -9.88 17.61
C GLY A 52 -11.14 -8.86 16.60
N ILE A 53 -12.44 -8.85 16.30
CA ILE A 53 -13.04 -7.88 15.37
C ILE A 53 -12.90 -6.45 15.90
N LEU A 54 -13.19 -6.22 17.19
CA LEU A 54 -13.05 -4.89 17.80
C LEU A 54 -11.61 -4.37 17.72
N VAL A 55 -10.63 -5.22 18.06
CA VAL A 55 -9.21 -4.88 17.98
C VAL A 55 -8.81 -4.63 16.53
N GLY A 56 -9.21 -5.50 15.60
CA GLY A 56 -8.95 -5.34 14.17
C GLY A 56 -9.47 -4.03 13.60
N VAL A 57 -10.73 -3.67 13.88
CA VAL A 57 -11.32 -2.40 13.45
C VAL A 57 -10.56 -1.22 14.05
N THR A 58 -10.21 -1.28 15.33
CA THR A 58 -9.44 -0.22 16.01
C THR A 58 -8.07 -0.03 15.37
N CYS A 59 -7.32 -1.12 15.14
CA CYS A 59 -6.04 -1.10 14.44
C CYS A 59 -6.17 -0.52 13.04
N ALA A 60 -7.22 -0.91 12.30
CA ALA A 60 -7.46 -0.39 10.97
C ALA A 60 -7.69 1.13 11.01
N VAL A 61 -8.55 1.64 11.90
CA VAL A 61 -8.78 3.10 12.04
C VAL A 61 -7.49 3.84 12.37
N ILE A 62 -6.71 3.34 13.34
CA ILE A 62 -5.41 3.93 13.71
C ILE A 62 -4.45 3.93 12.52
N ALA A 63 -4.45 2.86 11.71
CA ALA A 63 -3.59 2.73 10.54
C ALA A 63 -3.79 3.87 9.53
N ILE A 64 -5.02 4.34 9.32
CA ILE A 64 -5.29 5.45 8.37
C ILE A 64 -4.57 6.73 8.81
N PHE A 65 -4.61 7.04 10.10
CA PHE A 65 -3.95 8.23 10.64
C PHE A 65 -2.43 8.06 10.63
N LEU A 66 -1.95 6.91 11.10
CA LEU A 66 -0.52 6.64 11.22
C LEU A 66 0.16 6.55 9.85
N GLN A 67 -0.54 6.05 8.82
CA GLN A 67 -0.04 6.00 7.45
C GLN A 67 0.24 7.40 6.90
N LYS A 68 -0.69 8.34 7.06
CA LYS A 68 -0.49 9.73 6.60
C LYS A 68 0.69 10.40 7.31
N LEU A 69 0.78 10.17 8.62
CA LEU A 69 1.89 10.67 9.44
C LEU A 69 3.23 10.06 8.99
N ALA A 70 3.27 8.74 8.77
CA ALA A 70 4.46 8.01 8.35
C ALA A 70 4.96 8.49 6.99
N ILE A 71 4.06 8.68 6.00
CA ILE A 71 4.42 9.23 4.68
C ILE A 71 5.01 10.64 4.83
N GLY A 72 4.38 11.48 5.67
CA GLY A 72 4.84 12.84 5.94
C GLY A 72 6.24 12.89 6.52
N ILE A 73 6.46 12.15 7.62
CA ILE A 73 7.73 12.09 8.34
C ILE A 73 8.82 11.43 7.50
N ALA A 74 8.52 10.30 6.85
CA ALA A 74 9.47 9.61 5.98
C ALA A 74 9.92 10.51 4.83
N GLY A 75 8.97 11.23 4.21
CA GLY A 75 9.28 12.15 3.11
C GLY A 75 10.11 13.35 3.58
N LEU A 76 9.84 13.87 4.77
CA LEU A 76 10.59 14.99 5.34
C LEU A 76 12.04 14.57 5.64
N ILE A 77 12.22 13.43 6.31
CA ILE A 77 13.55 12.91 6.67
C ILE A 77 14.32 12.54 5.41
N CYS A 78 13.70 11.81 4.49
CA CYS A 78 14.34 11.39 3.24
C CYS A 78 14.70 12.60 2.35
N GLY A 79 13.79 13.56 2.20
CA GLY A 79 14.04 14.77 1.41
C GLY A 79 15.11 15.67 2.01
N ALA A 80 15.13 15.84 3.34
CA ALA A 80 16.17 16.60 4.01
C ALA A 80 17.54 15.89 3.87
N TYR A 81 17.58 14.57 4.05
CA TYR A 81 18.80 13.78 3.92
C TYR A 81 19.35 13.78 2.49
N LEU A 82 18.48 13.62 1.48
CA LEU A 82 18.87 13.70 0.07
C LEU A 82 19.47 15.08 -0.26
N THR A 83 18.90 16.14 0.32
CA THR A 83 19.42 17.50 0.13
C THR A 83 20.81 17.66 0.75
N LEU A 84 21.04 17.11 1.95
CA LEU A 84 22.37 17.08 2.56
C LEU A 84 23.39 16.32 1.70
N MET A 85 22.99 15.28 0.99
CA MET A 85 23.86 14.58 0.04
C MET A 85 24.11 15.38 -1.25
N LEU A 86 23.17 16.23 -1.67
CA LEU A 86 23.30 17.06 -2.88
C LEU A 86 24.13 18.35 -2.64
N LEU A 87 24.11 18.92 -1.44
CA LEU A 87 24.82 20.17 -1.13
C LEU A 87 26.33 20.11 -1.45
N PRO A 88 27.07 19.06 -1.05
CA PRO A 88 28.48 18.90 -1.40
C PRO A 88 28.73 18.84 -2.91
N LEU A 89 27.81 18.25 -3.67
CA LEU A 89 27.90 18.16 -5.14
C LEU A 89 27.80 19.54 -5.80
N LEU A 90 27.04 20.45 -5.19
CA LEU A 90 26.92 21.86 -5.58
C LEU A 90 28.04 22.74 -5.01
N ARG A 91 29.07 22.14 -4.37
CA ARG A 91 30.17 22.84 -3.67
C ARG A 91 29.70 23.78 -2.55
N ILE A 92 28.51 23.55 -1.99
CA ILE A 92 28.00 24.29 -0.84
C ILE A 92 28.48 23.56 0.42
N PRO A 93 29.27 24.20 1.29
CA PRO A 93 29.77 23.56 2.48
C PRO A 93 28.64 23.36 3.50
N ALA A 94 28.68 22.24 4.25
CA ALA A 94 27.61 21.86 5.17
C ALA A 94 27.37 22.89 6.30
N ASN A 95 28.39 23.66 6.66
CA ASN A 95 28.34 24.71 7.68
C ASN A 95 27.83 26.06 7.16
N HIS A 96 27.31 26.13 5.93
CA HIS A 96 26.73 27.36 5.42
C HIS A 96 25.50 27.77 6.27
N PRO A 97 25.31 29.06 6.60
CA PRO A 97 24.20 29.50 7.46
C PRO A 97 22.80 29.17 6.91
N TRP A 98 22.70 28.91 5.60
CA TRP A 98 21.45 28.61 4.90
C TRP A 98 21.19 27.10 4.73
N THR A 99 22.07 26.22 5.23
CA THR A 99 21.90 24.77 5.10
C THR A 99 20.56 24.28 5.67
N TRP A 100 20.12 24.85 6.80
CA TRP A 100 18.83 24.51 7.41
C TRP A 100 17.64 24.83 6.49
N ALA A 101 17.70 25.93 5.73
CA ALA A 101 16.65 26.34 4.81
C ALA A 101 16.58 25.40 3.60
N PHE A 102 17.74 24.99 3.07
CA PHE A 102 17.80 23.97 2.02
C PHE A 102 17.27 22.62 2.51
N CYS A 103 17.64 22.18 3.72
CA CYS A 103 17.10 20.96 4.31
C CYS A 103 15.59 20.98 4.49
N LEU A 104 15.02 22.11 4.93
CA LEU A 104 13.57 22.27 5.03
C LEU A 104 12.89 22.24 3.66
N ALA A 105 13.43 22.97 2.68
CA ALA A 105 12.91 22.96 1.31
C ALA A 105 12.95 21.56 0.71
N GLY A 106 14.06 20.86 0.91
CA GLY A 106 14.26 19.47 0.53
C GLY A 106 13.32 18.50 1.21
N GLY A 107 13.10 18.65 2.52
CA GLY A 107 12.16 17.85 3.29
C GLY A 107 10.73 18.05 2.83
N ILE A 108 10.28 19.30 2.63
CA ILE A 108 8.93 19.61 2.12
C ILE A 108 8.75 19.01 0.72
N LEU A 109 9.74 19.19 -0.16
CA LEU A 109 9.72 18.63 -1.52
C LEU A 109 9.72 17.10 -1.49
N GLY A 110 10.48 16.49 -0.59
CA GLY A 110 10.49 15.04 -0.35
C GLY A 110 9.15 14.51 0.13
N THR A 111 8.49 15.20 1.09
CA THR A 111 7.13 14.88 1.51
C THR A 111 6.13 14.98 0.36
N LEU A 112 6.19 16.06 -0.43
CA LEU A 112 5.32 16.23 -1.60
C LEU A 112 5.50 15.10 -2.62
N LEU A 113 6.76 14.74 -2.92
CA LEU A 113 7.06 13.60 -3.78
C LEU A 113 6.50 12.30 -3.20
N LEU A 114 6.75 12.03 -1.92
CA LEU A 114 6.32 10.76 -1.31
C LEU A 114 4.79 10.67 -1.31
N VAL A 115 4.07 11.74 -0.97
CA VAL A 115 2.60 11.78 -1.05
C VAL A 115 2.10 11.52 -2.47
N LEU A 116 2.77 12.07 -3.49
CA LEU A 116 2.42 11.86 -4.90
C LEU A 116 2.67 10.40 -5.34
N PHE A 117 3.84 9.84 -4.99
CA PHE A 117 4.26 8.51 -5.44
C PHE A 117 3.71 7.37 -4.58
N PHE A 118 3.24 7.63 -3.36
CA PHE A 118 2.81 6.57 -2.45
C PHE A 118 1.64 5.75 -2.98
N ASP A 119 0.62 6.41 -3.54
CA ASP A 119 -0.51 5.72 -4.17
C ASP A 119 -0.05 4.84 -5.34
N TRP A 120 0.90 5.32 -6.15
CA TRP A 120 1.51 4.54 -7.23
C TRP A 120 2.35 3.36 -6.71
N ALA A 121 3.07 3.54 -5.60
CA ALA A 121 3.83 2.48 -4.96
C ALA A 121 2.91 1.37 -4.44
N LEU A 122 1.76 1.73 -3.84
CA LEU A 122 0.74 0.76 -3.44
C LEU A 122 0.17 -0.01 -4.63
N ILE A 123 -0.08 0.66 -5.75
CA ILE A 123 -0.53 0.02 -7.00
C ILE A 123 0.51 -1.00 -7.48
N ALA A 124 1.79 -0.59 -7.54
CA ALA A 124 2.87 -1.46 -7.99
C ALA A 124 3.01 -2.69 -7.07
N LEU A 125 3.05 -2.49 -5.74
CA LEU A 125 3.16 -3.57 -4.76
C LEU A 125 1.95 -4.52 -4.81
N SER A 126 0.75 -3.99 -5.00
CA SER A 126 -0.48 -4.76 -5.13
C SER A 126 -0.50 -5.58 -6.42
N ALA A 127 -0.12 -4.99 -7.56
CA ALA A 127 0.01 -5.69 -8.83
C ALA A 127 1.07 -6.79 -8.77
N LEU A 128 2.22 -6.52 -8.12
CA LEU A 128 3.28 -7.51 -7.86
C LEU A 128 2.76 -8.68 -7.00
N ALA A 129 2.10 -8.38 -5.88
CA ALA A 129 1.56 -9.40 -4.99
C ALA A 129 0.47 -10.24 -5.70
N GLY A 130 -0.47 -9.59 -6.40
CA GLY A 130 -1.51 -10.27 -7.16
C GLY A 130 -0.95 -11.15 -8.29
N ALA A 131 -0.01 -10.62 -9.09
CA ALA A 131 0.65 -11.38 -10.15
C ALA A 131 1.43 -12.58 -9.59
N SER A 132 2.15 -12.42 -8.48
CA SER A 132 2.91 -13.52 -7.87
C SER A 132 2.01 -14.63 -7.32
N LEU A 133 0.87 -14.30 -6.72
CA LEU A 133 -0.12 -15.29 -6.26
C LEU A 133 -0.79 -16.04 -7.42
N ILE A 134 -1.15 -15.31 -8.49
CA ILE A 134 -1.74 -15.93 -9.69
C ILE A 134 -0.71 -16.88 -10.33
N CYS A 135 0.53 -16.45 -10.50
CA CYS A 135 1.59 -17.28 -11.04
C CYS A 135 1.85 -18.53 -10.19
N GLN A 136 1.86 -18.44 -8.86
CA GLN A 136 2.00 -19.62 -7.99
C GLN A 136 0.86 -20.64 -8.18
N GLY A 137 -0.37 -20.17 -8.43
CA GLY A 137 -1.52 -21.06 -8.70
C GLY A 137 -1.51 -21.71 -10.08
N LEU A 138 -0.87 -21.04 -11.05
CA LEU A 138 -0.82 -21.41 -12.47
C LEU A 138 0.44 -22.19 -12.86
N MET A 139 1.56 -22.00 -12.15
CA MET A 139 2.84 -22.64 -12.39
C MET A 139 2.80 -24.18 -12.42
N PRO A 140 1.93 -24.89 -11.66
CA PRO A 140 1.80 -26.34 -11.77
C PRO A 140 1.16 -26.82 -13.10
N VAL A 141 0.54 -25.93 -13.88
CA VAL A 141 -0.24 -26.26 -15.08
C VAL A 141 0.46 -25.75 -16.36
N LEU A 142 1.46 -24.88 -16.24
CA LEU A 142 2.09 -24.19 -17.36
C LEU A 142 3.42 -24.82 -17.80
N PRO A 143 3.74 -24.78 -19.11
CA PRO A 143 5.06 -25.17 -19.61
C PRO A 143 6.18 -24.30 -19.06
N ALA A 144 7.32 -24.92 -18.74
CA ALA A 144 8.52 -24.23 -18.28
C ALA A 144 8.99 -23.21 -19.35
N GLY A 145 8.99 -21.91 -18.99
CA GLY A 145 9.38 -20.81 -19.88
C GLY A 145 8.30 -19.74 -20.09
N LEU A 146 7.01 -20.09 -19.99
CA LEU A 146 5.91 -19.12 -20.14
C LEU A 146 5.62 -18.30 -18.87
N GLY A 147 6.13 -18.74 -17.71
CA GLY A 147 5.89 -18.10 -16.42
C GLY A 147 6.31 -16.63 -16.36
N PHE A 148 7.48 -16.29 -16.92
CA PHE A 148 7.99 -14.91 -16.93
C PHE A 148 7.10 -13.95 -17.74
N TRP A 149 6.64 -14.40 -18.91
CA TRP A 149 5.78 -13.62 -19.80
C TRP A 149 4.39 -13.40 -19.21
N ILE A 150 3.81 -14.45 -18.63
CA ILE A 150 2.50 -14.37 -17.96
C ILE A 150 2.57 -13.48 -16.72
N PHE A 151 3.63 -13.60 -15.92
CA PHE A 151 3.86 -12.72 -14.76
C PHE A 151 3.95 -11.26 -15.17
N SER A 152 4.78 -10.96 -16.17
CA SER A 152 4.96 -9.60 -16.68
C SER A 152 3.66 -9.04 -17.26
N GLY A 153 2.92 -9.84 -18.03
CA GLY A 153 1.62 -9.45 -18.59
C GLY A 153 0.57 -9.16 -17.52
N LEU A 154 0.46 -10.02 -16.50
CA LEU A 154 -0.45 -9.82 -15.36
C LEU A 154 -0.08 -8.58 -14.54
N LEU A 155 1.21 -8.35 -14.31
CA LEU A 155 1.71 -7.20 -13.59
C LEU A 155 1.39 -5.89 -14.30
N LEU A 156 1.65 -5.83 -15.62
CA LEU A 156 1.31 -4.68 -16.44
C LEU A 156 -0.20 -4.45 -16.50
N LEU A 157 -1.01 -5.50 -16.70
CA LEU A 157 -2.47 -5.41 -16.67
C LEU A 157 -2.97 -4.87 -15.33
N GLY A 158 -2.46 -5.38 -14.21
CA GLY A 158 -2.85 -4.91 -12.88
C GLY A 158 -2.49 -3.46 -12.64
N ALA A 159 -1.28 -3.05 -13.00
CA ALA A 159 -0.84 -1.67 -12.88
C ALA A 159 -1.68 -0.73 -13.77
N LEU A 160 -2.01 -1.13 -15.01
CA LEU A 160 -2.82 -0.33 -15.93
C LEU A 160 -4.27 -0.19 -15.45
N VAL A 161 -4.89 -1.27 -14.98
CA VAL A 161 -6.27 -1.25 -14.49
C VAL A 161 -6.38 -0.36 -13.25
N GLN A 162 -5.50 -0.58 -12.26
CA GLN A 162 -5.49 0.22 -11.03
C GLN A 162 -5.11 1.70 -11.29
N GLY A 163 -4.15 1.95 -12.19
CA GLY A 163 -3.74 3.29 -12.58
C GLY A 163 -4.85 4.09 -13.29
N ASN A 164 -5.58 3.45 -14.21
CA ASN A 164 -6.72 4.09 -14.89
C ASN A 164 -7.87 4.39 -13.93
N LEU A 165 -8.14 3.50 -12.95
CA LEU A 165 -9.13 3.74 -11.92
C LEU A 165 -8.77 4.97 -11.08
N LEU A 166 -7.50 5.14 -10.70
CA LEU A 166 -7.01 6.32 -9.97
C LEU A 166 -7.20 7.63 -10.76
N MET A 167 -6.89 7.61 -12.06
CA MET A 167 -7.12 8.76 -12.95
C MET A 167 -8.61 9.09 -13.11
N SER A 168 -9.48 8.08 -13.07
CA SER A 168 -10.94 8.28 -13.16
C SER A 168 -11.53 8.91 -11.90
N GLU A 169 -10.97 8.66 -10.71
CA GLU A 169 -11.41 9.25 -9.44
C GLU A 169 -10.96 10.71 -9.28
N THR A 170 -9.83 11.07 -9.88
CA THR A 170 -9.25 12.42 -9.79
C THR A 170 -9.74 13.38 -10.88
N SER A 171 -10.37 12.89 -11.95
CA SER A 171 -10.90 13.73 -13.02
C SER A 171 -12.25 14.40 -12.64
N PRO A 172 -12.34 15.76 -12.63
CA PRO A 172 -13.56 16.49 -12.24
C PRO A 172 -14.78 16.19 -13.14
N GLY A 173 -14.57 15.61 -14.33
CA GLY A 173 -15.62 15.29 -15.30
C GLY A 173 -16.43 14.01 -15.00
N GLY A 174 -15.96 13.13 -14.11
CA GLY A 174 -16.62 11.85 -13.80
C GLY A 174 -17.98 12.00 -13.09
N ARG A 175 -18.22 13.14 -12.43
CA ARG A 175 -19.48 13.40 -11.71
C ARG A 175 -20.68 13.64 -12.64
N ARG A 176 -20.47 14.05 -13.90
CA ARG A 176 -21.54 14.33 -14.87
C ARG A 176 -22.13 13.08 -15.54
N ARG A 177 -21.41 11.95 -15.59
CA ARG A 177 -21.88 10.75 -16.30
C ARG A 177 -22.79 9.85 -15.45
N ARG A 178 -22.77 9.98 -14.12
CA ARG A 178 -23.67 9.26 -13.20
C ARG A 178 -25.02 9.95 -12.98
N SER A 179 -25.14 11.24 -13.27
CA SER A 179 -26.40 11.99 -13.16
C SER A 179 -27.24 11.99 -14.44
N ALA A 180 -26.68 11.56 -15.58
CA ALA A 180 -27.42 11.46 -16.85
C ALA A 180 -28.10 10.09 -17.06
N LEU A 181 -27.95 9.17 -16.11
CA LEU A 181 -28.53 7.82 -16.11
C LEU A 181 -29.48 7.59 -14.93
N ARG A 182 -29.92 8.67 -14.26
CA ARG A 182 -30.98 8.65 -13.25
C ARG A 182 -32.13 9.53 -13.72
#